data_AF-A0A957YFB1-F1
#
_entry.id   AF-A0A957YFB1-F1
#
_cell.length_a   1.000
_cell.length_b   1.000
_cell.length_c   1.000
_cell.angle_alpha   90.00
_cell.angle_beta   90.00
_cell.angle_gamma   90.00
#
_symmetry.space_group_name_H-M   'P 1'
#
loop_
_entity.id
_entity.type
_entity.pdbx_description
1 polymer ?
#
loop_
_entity_poly.entity_id
_entity_poly.type
_entity_poly.pdbx_seq_one_letter_code
_entity_poly.pdbx_strand_id
1 'polypeptide(L)'
;MLELYSLTIHEAQEQLRQGATTSVELTESVLARIDAVEEKVGAYISLQPEIALRMAEMADERRATGEDRPLLGIPLGIKDTIITNGVPTTAASKILDGFTPPFDATAIDRLRQDGAVFIGKTNCDEFAMGSSTEYSAFHPTRNPRNLNCVPGGSSGGSAAAIGADEAFGTLGSDTGGSVRLPASFCGVVGLKPTYGRVSRYGLIAFGSSLDQIGPITKDVEDAAILLNAIAGHDPRDSTSVNAPVPNYVDDIKQGDGLKGVKVGIPQEYFTDGMEPGVAQTVRTAIDHLASLGAELVEVSLPNTQYGIPAYYIVATAEASANLSRYDGVRFGLRHDGGDMWNTYNETREAGFGPEVKRRIMLGTYALSAGYYDAYYLQAQKVRTLLRRDFEQAFEKVDVMVSPVAPMTAFEINAKVDD
;
A
#
# COMPACT_ATOMS: atom_id res chain seq x y z
N MET A 1 28.81 9.03 -13.66
CA MET A 1 27.64 9.91 -13.87
C MET A 1 26.68 9.61 -12.74
N LEU A 2 25.98 10.62 -12.23
CA LEU A 2 24.95 10.45 -11.22
C LEU A 2 23.85 9.54 -11.79
N GLU A 3 23.43 8.51 -11.06
CA GLU A 3 22.32 7.66 -11.48
C GLU A 3 21.01 8.33 -11.05
N LEU A 4 20.36 9.07 -11.95
CA LEU A 4 19.18 9.89 -11.61
C LEU A 4 18.05 9.08 -10.97
N TYR A 5 17.80 7.85 -11.44
CA TYR A 5 16.82 6.93 -10.87
C TYR A 5 17.02 6.60 -9.38
N SER A 6 18.25 6.75 -8.87
CA SER A 6 18.62 6.42 -7.48
C SER A 6 18.29 7.52 -6.48
N LEU A 7 18.02 8.74 -6.95
CA LEU A 7 17.68 9.90 -6.11
C LEU A 7 16.37 9.69 -5.34
N THR A 8 16.21 10.42 -4.24
CA THR A 8 14.94 10.58 -3.51
C THR A 8 14.05 11.62 -4.19
N ILE A 9 12.77 11.70 -3.83
CA ILE A 9 11.83 12.71 -4.36
C ILE A 9 12.35 14.12 -4.04
N HIS A 10 12.77 14.37 -2.80
CA HIS A 10 13.26 15.68 -2.40
C HIS A 10 14.57 16.05 -3.08
N GLU A 11 15.49 15.10 -3.30
CA GLU A 11 16.72 15.33 -4.07
C GLU A 11 16.43 15.61 -5.55
N ALA A 12 15.53 14.85 -6.17
CA ALA A 12 15.13 15.06 -7.56
C ALA A 12 14.46 16.43 -7.76
N GLN A 13 13.59 16.84 -6.84
CA GLN A 13 13.02 18.19 -6.86
C GLN A 13 14.10 19.27 -6.80
N GLU A 14 15.13 19.09 -5.99
CA GLU A 14 16.23 20.05 -5.92
C GLU A 14 17.02 20.11 -7.25
N GLN A 15 17.32 18.97 -7.87
CA GLN A 15 17.96 18.94 -9.19
C GLN A 15 17.10 19.63 -10.26
N LEU A 16 15.78 19.40 -10.25
CA LEU A 16 14.83 20.05 -11.15
C LEU A 16 14.71 21.56 -10.89
N ARG A 17 14.85 22.03 -9.65
CA ARG A 17 14.82 23.47 -9.31
C ARG A 17 16.09 24.18 -9.77
N GLN A 18 17.23 23.49 -9.65
CA GLN A 18 18.53 24.01 -10.08
C GLN A 18 18.70 23.98 -11.61
N GLY A 19 17.81 23.31 -12.34
CA GLY A 19 17.96 23.07 -13.78
C GLY A 19 19.11 22.12 -14.12
N ALA A 20 19.51 21.28 -13.16
CA ALA A 20 20.57 20.29 -13.33
C ALA A 20 20.10 19.04 -14.09
N THR A 21 18.78 18.82 -14.13
CA THR A 21 18.12 17.79 -14.93
C THR A 21 16.70 18.23 -15.30
N THR A 22 16.04 17.49 -16.18
CA THR A 22 14.62 17.68 -16.57
C THR A 22 13.74 16.53 -16.10
N SER A 23 12.42 16.73 -16.08
CA SER A 23 11.47 15.66 -15.78
C SER A 23 11.57 14.53 -16.81
N VAL A 24 11.78 14.87 -18.08
CA VAL A 24 12.01 13.89 -19.14
C VAL A 24 13.24 13.04 -18.83
N GLU A 25 14.38 13.64 -18.48
CA GLU A 25 15.61 12.90 -18.15
C GLU A 25 15.44 12.00 -16.92
N LEU A 26 14.72 12.47 -15.87
CA LEU A 26 14.38 11.63 -14.71
C LEU A 26 13.51 10.44 -15.12
N THR A 27 12.52 10.66 -15.98
CA THR A 27 11.59 9.63 -16.44
C THR A 27 12.30 8.60 -17.32
N GLU A 28 13.12 9.04 -18.27
CA GLU A 28 13.96 8.18 -19.10
C GLU A 28 14.93 7.36 -18.24
N SER A 29 15.51 7.96 -17.20
CA SER A 29 16.40 7.25 -16.28
C SER A 29 15.68 6.12 -15.53
N VAL A 30 14.45 6.35 -15.08
CA VAL A 30 13.62 5.32 -14.42
C VAL A 30 13.20 4.23 -15.41
N LEU A 31 12.78 4.59 -16.62
CA LEU A 31 12.41 3.60 -17.66
C LEU A 31 13.60 2.72 -18.04
N ALA A 32 14.79 3.31 -18.21
CA ALA A 32 16.01 2.55 -18.48
C ALA A 32 16.39 1.62 -17.30
N ARG A 33 16.10 2.04 -16.06
CA ARG A 33 16.30 1.20 -14.88
C ARG A 33 15.35 0.00 -14.87
N ILE A 34 14.07 0.23 -15.15
CA ILE A 34 13.05 -0.82 -15.29
C ILE A 34 13.48 -1.83 -16.35
N ASP A 35 13.87 -1.38 -17.55
CA ASP A 35 14.35 -2.27 -18.62
C ASP A 35 15.51 -3.17 -18.18
N ALA A 36 16.36 -2.70 -17.26
CA ALA A 36 17.53 -3.43 -16.80
C ALA A 36 17.24 -4.49 -15.71
N VAL A 37 16.17 -4.33 -14.92
CA VAL A 37 15.95 -5.17 -13.72
C VAL A 37 14.56 -5.81 -13.63
N GLU A 38 13.56 -5.30 -14.35
CA GLU A 38 12.16 -5.69 -14.18
C GLU A 38 11.89 -7.15 -14.58
N GLU A 39 12.63 -7.71 -15.55
CA GLU A 39 12.53 -9.14 -15.89
C GLU A 39 12.81 -10.06 -14.67
N LYS A 40 13.65 -9.57 -13.74
CA LYS A 40 14.00 -10.29 -12.51
C LYS A 40 13.11 -9.91 -11.34
N VAL A 41 12.65 -8.66 -11.25
CA VAL A 41 11.89 -8.16 -10.10
C VAL A 41 10.39 -8.42 -10.29
N GLY A 42 9.84 -8.11 -11.45
CA GLY A 42 8.42 -8.24 -11.77
C GLY A 42 7.54 -7.34 -10.89
N ALA A 43 7.94 -6.09 -10.68
CA ALA A 43 7.24 -5.13 -9.84
C ALA A 43 5.99 -4.52 -10.49
N TYR A 44 5.85 -4.55 -11.82
CA TYR A 44 4.79 -3.94 -12.60
C TYR A 44 3.92 -4.96 -13.34
N ILE A 45 2.61 -4.70 -13.40
CA ILE A 45 1.67 -5.41 -14.29
C ILE A 45 1.63 -4.73 -15.66
N SER A 46 1.62 -3.40 -15.68
CA SER A 46 1.62 -2.62 -16.90
C SER A 46 2.46 -1.36 -16.77
N LEU A 47 3.22 -1.06 -17.81
CA LEU A 47 4.00 0.17 -17.96
C LEU A 47 3.33 1.06 -18.99
N GLN A 48 3.51 2.38 -18.86
CA GLN A 48 2.95 3.38 -19.75
C GLN A 48 4.01 4.39 -20.22
N PRO A 49 5.12 3.94 -20.85
CA PRO A 49 6.29 4.79 -21.12
C PRO A 49 5.95 6.03 -21.97
N GLU A 50 5.14 5.87 -23.01
CA GLU A 50 4.74 6.98 -23.89
C GLU A 50 3.84 8.01 -23.17
N ILE A 51 3.02 7.56 -22.22
CA ILE A 51 2.19 8.46 -21.41
C ILE A 51 3.06 9.15 -20.36
N ALA A 52 3.97 8.40 -19.72
CA ALA A 52 4.89 8.92 -18.72
C ALA A 52 5.78 10.02 -19.32
N LEU A 53 6.39 9.80 -20.49
CA LEU A 53 7.23 10.79 -21.16
C LEU A 53 6.44 12.04 -21.54
N ARG A 54 5.21 11.90 -22.07
CA ARG A 54 4.35 13.07 -22.33
C ARG A 54 3.98 13.83 -21.06
N MET A 55 3.73 13.13 -19.96
CA MET A 55 3.48 13.78 -18.65
C MET A 55 4.72 14.53 -18.17
N ALA A 56 5.91 13.99 -18.41
CA ALA A 56 7.19 14.61 -18.08
C ALA A 56 7.46 15.87 -18.92
N GLU A 57 7.23 15.81 -20.24
CA GLU A 57 7.31 16.97 -21.14
C GLU A 57 6.37 18.09 -20.67
N MET A 58 5.11 17.76 -20.35
CA MET A 58 4.15 18.73 -19.82
C MET A 58 4.58 19.30 -18.46
N ALA A 59 5.26 18.50 -17.62
CA ALA A 59 5.80 18.99 -16.36
C ALA A 59 6.95 19.97 -16.60
N ASP A 60 7.87 19.68 -17.53
CA ASP A 60 8.94 20.58 -17.91
C ASP A 60 8.42 21.91 -18.49
N GLU A 61 7.37 21.87 -19.32
CA GLU A 61 6.69 23.07 -19.82
C GLU A 61 6.12 23.91 -18.67
N ARG A 62 5.43 23.28 -17.70
CA ARG A 62 4.89 23.96 -16.52
C ARG A 62 6.00 24.59 -15.68
N ARG A 63 7.11 23.87 -15.46
CA ARG A 63 8.28 24.38 -14.73
C ARG A 63 8.91 25.58 -15.44
N ALA A 64 8.99 25.57 -16.78
CA ALA A 64 9.49 26.69 -17.56
C ALA A 64 8.64 27.97 -17.39
N THR A 65 7.37 27.84 -17.02
CA THR A 65 6.50 28.99 -16.69
C THR A 65 6.60 29.45 -15.23
N GLY A 66 7.45 28.81 -14.42
CA GLY A 66 7.70 29.16 -13.01
C GLY A 66 6.80 28.44 -12.02
N GLU A 67 6.07 27.40 -12.42
CA GLU A 67 5.33 26.56 -11.49
C GLU A 67 6.29 25.70 -10.64
N ASP A 68 6.17 25.75 -9.32
CA ASP A 68 6.92 24.94 -8.37
C ASP A 68 5.93 24.20 -7.46
N ARG A 69 5.90 22.88 -7.58
CA ARG A 69 5.10 21.98 -6.74
C ARG A 69 5.93 20.78 -6.30
N PRO A 70 5.64 20.19 -5.13
CA PRO A 70 6.45 19.13 -4.56
C PRO A 70 6.64 17.89 -5.45
N LEU A 71 5.66 17.57 -6.31
CA LEU A 71 5.74 16.40 -7.18
C LEU A 71 5.74 16.73 -8.68
N LEU A 72 5.87 18.00 -9.05
CA LEU A 72 5.88 18.39 -10.45
C LEU A 72 7.08 17.79 -11.17
N GLY A 73 6.80 16.84 -12.07
CA GLY A 73 7.79 16.13 -12.87
C GLY A 73 8.40 14.88 -12.22
N ILE A 74 7.86 14.40 -11.09
CA ILE A 74 8.41 13.24 -10.37
C ILE A 74 7.76 11.92 -10.84
N PRO A 75 8.55 10.92 -11.28
CA PRO A 75 8.04 9.60 -11.66
C PRO A 75 7.59 8.73 -10.48
N LEU A 76 6.33 8.29 -10.50
CA LEU A 76 5.68 7.47 -9.48
C LEU A 76 5.09 6.17 -10.05
N GLY A 77 5.13 5.10 -9.25
CA GLY A 77 4.42 3.84 -9.52
C GLY A 77 3.11 3.72 -8.72
N ILE A 78 2.05 3.19 -9.32
CA ILE A 78 0.72 3.16 -8.70
C ILE A 78 0.23 1.73 -8.54
N LYS A 79 -0.08 1.26 -7.32
CA LYS A 79 -0.65 -0.08 -7.12
C LYS A 79 -1.88 -0.30 -7.98
N ASP A 80 -1.96 -1.48 -8.59
CA ASP A 80 -3.02 -1.80 -9.56
C ASP A 80 -4.44 -2.00 -8.97
N THR A 81 -4.60 -1.73 -7.67
CA THR A 81 -5.92 -1.62 -7.02
C THR A 81 -6.43 -0.18 -7.01
N ILE A 82 -5.61 0.79 -7.39
CA ILE A 82 -5.94 2.21 -7.43
C ILE A 82 -6.32 2.56 -8.87
N ILE A 83 -7.52 3.10 -9.03
CA ILE A 83 -8.11 3.46 -10.31
C ILE A 83 -7.36 4.64 -10.93
N THR A 84 -6.96 4.48 -12.19
CA THR A 84 -6.32 5.51 -13.01
C THR A 84 -7.07 5.61 -14.34
N ASN A 85 -7.56 6.80 -14.66
CA ASN A 85 -8.39 7.06 -15.83
C ASN A 85 -7.63 6.72 -17.11
N GLY A 86 -8.25 5.91 -17.98
CA GLY A 86 -7.67 5.53 -19.26
C GLY A 86 -6.50 4.54 -19.17
N VAL A 87 -6.15 4.04 -17.97
CA VAL A 87 -5.08 3.06 -17.77
C VAL A 87 -5.67 1.74 -17.28
N PRO A 88 -5.37 0.60 -17.93
CA PRO A 88 -5.86 -0.71 -17.47
C PRO A 88 -5.63 -0.90 -15.97
N THR A 89 -6.67 -1.34 -15.26
CA THR A 89 -6.61 -1.53 -13.81
C THR A 89 -7.23 -2.87 -13.47
N THR A 90 -6.41 -3.84 -13.06
CA THR A 90 -6.83 -5.25 -12.99
C THR A 90 -6.95 -5.78 -11.56
N ALA A 91 -6.45 -5.03 -10.57
CA ALA A 91 -6.27 -5.52 -9.20
C ALA A 91 -5.54 -6.88 -9.15
N ALA A 92 -4.60 -7.08 -10.08
CA ALA A 92 -3.89 -8.35 -10.29
C ALA A 92 -4.83 -9.56 -10.54
N SER A 93 -6.03 -9.34 -11.09
CA SER A 93 -7.05 -10.37 -11.31
C SER A 93 -7.46 -10.50 -12.78
N LYS A 94 -7.77 -11.73 -13.20
CA LYS A 94 -8.36 -12.01 -14.51
C LYS A 94 -9.80 -11.54 -14.64
N ILE A 95 -10.54 -11.39 -13.54
CA ILE A 95 -11.94 -10.94 -13.62
C ILE A 95 -12.07 -9.49 -14.12
N LEU A 96 -10.99 -8.71 -14.01
CA LEU A 96 -10.89 -7.33 -14.50
C LEU A 96 -10.09 -7.24 -15.81
N ASP A 97 -9.88 -8.36 -16.50
CA ASP A 97 -9.31 -8.33 -17.85
C ASP A 97 -10.17 -7.43 -18.76
N GLY A 98 -9.50 -6.59 -19.55
CA GLY A 98 -10.13 -5.56 -20.40
C GLY A 98 -10.76 -4.38 -19.66
N PHE A 99 -10.60 -4.24 -18.33
CA PHE A 99 -11.14 -3.08 -17.60
C PHE A 99 -10.21 -1.86 -17.66
N THR A 100 -10.65 -0.84 -18.41
CA THR A 100 -10.05 0.49 -18.41
C THR A 100 -11.00 1.48 -17.72
N PRO A 101 -10.66 1.99 -16.52
CA PRO A 101 -11.54 2.87 -15.77
C PRO A 101 -11.77 4.22 -16.48
N PRO A 102 -13.00 4.79 -16.41
CA PRO A 102 -13.33 6.09 -17.01
C PRO A 102 -13.16 7.27 -16.04
N PHE A 103 -12.47 7.09 -14.92
CA PHE A 103 -12.24 8.12 -13.89
C PHE A 103 -10.93 7.85 -13.15
N ASP A 104 -10.43 8.87 -12.45
CA ASP A 104 -9.26 8.78 -11.57
C ASP A 104 -9.74 8.58 -10.11
N ALA A 105 -9.00 7.77 -9.34
CA ALA A 105 -9.14 7.79 -7.88
C ALA A 105 -8.76 9.16 -7.33
N THR A 106 -9.29 9.55 -6.17
CA THR A 106 -9.01 10.88 -5.61
C THR A 106 -7.53 11.12 -5.33
N ALA A 107 -6.80 10.09 -4.89
CA ALA A 107 -5.34 10.19 -4.72
C ALA A 107 -4.63 10.46 -6.06
N ILE A 108 -5.10 9.86 -7.16
CA ILE A 108 -4.54 10.04 -8.50
C ILE A 108 -4.90 11.42 -9.05
N ASP A 109 -6.14 11.88 -8.87
CA ASP A 109 -6.56 13.25 -9.20
C ASP A 109 -5.61 14.28 -8.57
N ARG A 110 -5.30 14.12 -7.27
CA ARG A 110 -4.41 15.03 -6.53
C ARG A 110 -2.97 14.99 -7.05
N LEU A 111 -2.42 13.80 -7.26
CA LEU A 111 -1.07 13.65 -7.81
C LEU A 111 -0.95 14.24 -9.23
N ARG A 112 -1.98 14.06 -10.06
CA ARG A 112 -2.03 14.63 -11.41
C ARG A 112 -2.07 16.16 -11.38
N GLN A 113 -2.85 16.74 -10.46
CA GLN A 113 -2.88 18.20 -10.23
C GLN A 113 -1.50 18.71 -9.78
N ASP A 114 -0.80 17.94 -8.94
CA ASP A 114 0.55 18.28 -8.50
C ASP A 114 1.61 18.13 -9.59
N GLY A 115 1.27 17.47 -10.71
CA GLY A 115 2.13 17.30 -11.87
C GLY A 115 3.06 16.09 -11.78
N ALA A 116 2.72 15.11 -10.94
CA ALA A 116 3.45 13.85 -10.89
C ALA A 116 3.33 13.07 -12.22
N VAL A 117 4.37 12.33 -12.56
CA VAL A 117 4.46 11.47 -13.74
C VAL A 117 4.13 10.04 -13.33
N PHE A 118 3.25 9.34 -14.06
CA PHE A 118 2.86 7.96 -13.73
C PHE A 118 3.55 6.96 -14.65
N ILE A 119 4.46 6.15 -14.08
CA ILE A 119 5.25 5.16 -14.82
C ILE A 119 4.39 3.96 -15.24
N GLY A 120 3.55 3.47 -14.34
CA GLY A 120 2.80 2.25 -14.56
C GLY A 120 2.04 1.77 -13.33
N LYS A 121 1.42 0.60 -13.49
CA LYS A 121 0.64 -0.07 -12.45
C LYS A 121 1.47 -1.16 -11.79
N THR A 122 1.78 -1.00 -10.50
CA THR A 122 2.59 -1.98 -9.77
C THR A 122 1.77 -3.21 -9.39
N ASN A 123 2.41 -4.37 -9.45
CA ASN A 123 1.83 -5.67 -9.12
C ASN A 123 1.43 -5.78 -7.65
N CYS A 124 0.49 -6.70 -7.38
CA CYS A 124 -0.07 -6.94 -6.06
C CYS A 124 -0.67 -8.35 -5.96
N ASP A 125 -0.96 -8.83 -4.75
CA ASP A 125 -1.85 -9.98 -4.61
C ASP A 125 -3.24 -9.64 -5.17
N GLU A 126 -3.88 -10.62 -5.82
CA GLU A 126 -5.21 -10.46 -6.41
C GLU A 126 -6.21 -9.83 -5.42
N PHE A 127 -6.83 -8.72 -5.81
CA PHE A 127 -7.75 -7.94 -4.96
C PHE A 127 -7.18 -7.53 -3.59
N ALA A 128 -5.87 -7.32 -3.51
CA ALA A 128 -5.14 -7.03 -2.27
C ALA A 128 -5.17 -8.17 -1.23
N MET A 129 -5.51 -9.39 -1.64
CA MET A 129 -5.71 -10.54 -0.75
C MET A 129 -4.49 -11.46 -0.72
N GLY A 130 -3.52 -11.11 0.12
CA GLY A 130 -2.33 -11.92 0.34
C GLY A 130 -1.23 -11.13 1.07
N SER A 131 -0.13 -11.83 1.34
CA SER A 131 1.00 -11.32 2.13
C SER A 131 2.35 -11.56 1.43
N SER A 132 2.36 -11.94 0.16
CA SER A 132 3.57 -12.28 -0.59
C SER A 132 3.59 -11.82 -2.06
N THR A 133 2.47 -11.37 -2.62
CA THR A 133 2.30 -11.04 -4.05
C THR A 133 2.34 -12.28 -4.97
N GLU A 134 2.37 -13.49 -4.40
CA GLU A 134 2.33 -14.74 -5.17
C GLU A 134 0.93 -15.06 -5.69
N TYR A 135 -0.12 -14.49 -5.09
CA TYR A 135 -1.48 -14.65 -5.59
C TYR A 135 -1.83 -13.71 -6.74
N SER A 136 -0.87 -12.92 -7.27
CA SER A 136 -1.09 -12.19 -8.53
C SER A 136 -1.47 -13.16 -9.65
N ALA A 137 -2.56 -12.87 -10.38
CA ALA A 137 -2.98 -13.71 -11.50
C ALA A 137 -2.09 -13.57 -12.75
N PHE A 138 -1.09 -12.67 -12.71
CA PHE A 138 -0.17 -12.38 -13.82
C PHE A 138 1.19 -13.06 -13.61
N HIS A 139 1.90 -12.68 -12.55
CA HIS A 139 3.21 -13.25 -12.19
C HIS A 139 3.57 -12.90 -10.74
N PRO A 140 4.44 -13.69 -10.09
CA PRO A 140 4.99 -13.31 -8.79
C PRO A 140 5.96 -12.12 -8.94
N THR A 141 6.00 -11.26 -7.93
CA THR A 141 7.06 -10.26 -7.74
C THR A 141 8.14 -10.85 -6.83
N ARG A 142 9.40 -10.47 -7.03
CA ARG A 142 10.57 -10.92 -6.25
C ARG A 142 11.15 -9.77 -5.42
N ASN A 143 11.74 -10.09 -4.27
CA ASN A 143 12.34 -9.10 -3.38
C ASN A 143 13.69 -8.58 -3.93
N PRO A 144 13.88 -7.27 -4.14
CA PRO A 144 15.15 -6.71 -4.63
C PRO A 144 16.36 -6.97 -3.72
N ARG A 145 16.13 -7.23 -2.42
CA ARG A 145 17.20 -7.59 -1.47
C ARG A 145 17.63 -9.05 -1.58
N ASN A 146 16.74 -9.94 -2.06
CA ASN A 146 17.01 -11.34 -2.35
C ASN A 146 15.95 -11.89 -3.30
N LEU A 147 16.30 -12.13 -4.57
CA LEU A 147 15.35 -12.55 -5.61
C LEU A 147 14.71 -13.93 -5.39
N ASN A 148 15.19 -14.71 -4.41
CA ASN A 148 14.56 -15.97 -4.00
C ASN A 148 13.46 -15.78 -2.95
N CYS A 149 13.34 -14.58 -2.38
CA CYS A 149 12.37 -14.26 -1.34
C CYS A 149 11.20 -13.44 -1.88
N VAL A 150 10.08 -13.51 -1.17
CA VAL A 150 8.89 -12.71 -1.45
C VAL A 150 9.13 -11.23 -1.08
N PRO A 151 8.55 -10.27 -1.80
CA PRO A 151 8.59 -8.85 -1.47
C PRO A 151 7.56 -8.48 -0.38
N GLY A 152 6.83 -9.45 0.15
CA GLY A 152 5.67 -9.24 1.01
C GLY A 152 4.41 -8.96 0.19
N GLY A 153 3.30 -8.67 0.88
CA GLY A 153 2.03 -8.40 0.20
C GLY A 153 1.02 -7.63 1.06
N SER A 154 -0.02 -7.06 0.45
CA SER A 154 -0.33 -7.18 -0.98
C SER A 154 0.26 -6.10 -1.86
N SER A 155 0.95 -5.09 -1.33
CA SER A 155 1.63 -4.06 -2.16
C SER A 155 3.09 -4.44 -2.47
N GLY A 156 3.36 -5.73 -2.75
CA GLY A 156 4.74 -6.20 -2.97
C GLY A 156 5.39 -5.59 -4.20
N GLY A 157 4.66 -5.42 -5.32
CA GLY A 157 5.16 -4.69 -6.49
C GLY A 157 5.54 -3.24 -6.17
N SER A 158 4.70 -2.55 -5.38
CA SER A 158 4.96 -1.16 -4.96
C SER A 158 6.24 -1.03 -4.13
N ALA A 159 6.49 -1.95 -3.20
CA ALA A 159 7.71 -1.95 -2.38
C ALA A 159 8.95 -2.45 -3.14
N ALA A 160 8.78 -3.45 -4.01
CA ALA A 160 9.86 -3.96 -4.85
C ALA A 160 10.34 -2.90 -5.85
N ALA A 161 9.43 -2.14 -6.47
CA ALA A 161 9.78 -1.04 -7.35
C ALA A 161 10.68 -0.01 -6.65
N ILE A 162 10.38 0.37 -5.40
CA ILE A 162 11.22 1.27 -4.62
C ILE A 162 12.55 0.62 -4.24
N GLY A 163 12.53 -0.63 -3.78
CA GLY A 163 13.75 -1.35 -3.41
C GLY A 163 14.69 -1.64 -4.59
N ALA A 164 14.18 -1.58 -5.82
CA ALA A 164 14.93 -1.74 -7.07
C ALA A 164 15.24 -0.41 -7.77
N ASP A 165 14.85 0.74 -7.20
CA ASP A 165 14.96 2.09 -7.78
C ASP A 165 14.21 2.27 -9.12
N GLU A 166 13.09 1.58 -9.30
CA GLU A 166 12.22 1.65 -10.49
C GLU A 166 11.12 2.71 -10.38
N ALA A 167 11.13 3.51 -9.31
CA ALA A 167 10.31 4.70 -9.11
C ALA A 167 10.91 5.57 -7.99
N PHE A 168 10.57 6.85 -7.98
CA PHE A 168 10.93 7.75 -6.86
C PHE A 168 10.02 7.55 -5.65
N GLY A 169 8.77 7.15 -5.91
CA GLY A 169 7.78 6.87 -4.89
C GLY A 169 6.66 6.02 -5.47
N THR A 170 5.98 5.24 -4.63
CA THR A 170 4.80 4.48 -5.05
C THR A 170 3.63 4.68 -4.10
N LEU A 171 2.42 4.44 -4.61
CA LEU A 171 1.23 4.29 -3.78
C LEU A 171 0.88 2.81 -3.64
N GLY A 172 0.66 2.37 -2.40
CA GLY A 172 0.09 1.08 -2.05
C GLY A 172 -1.27 1.22 -1.36
N SER A 173 -1.82 0.08 -0.92
CA SER A 173 -3.02 0.02 -0.07
C SER A 173 -2.80 -0.96 1.08
N ASP A 174 -3.23 -0.59 2.29
CA ASP A 174 -3.04 -1.35 3.53
C ASP A 174 -4.39 -1.63 4.19
N THR A 175 -4.76 -2.91 4.24
CA THR A 175 -5.97 -3.39 4.93
C THR A 175 -5.63 -4.09 6.26
N GLY A 176 -4.58 -4.92 6.25
CA GLY A 176 -4.11 -5.69 7.41
C GLY A 176 -2.60 -5.67 7.61
N GLY A 177 -1.88 -4.72 6.98
CA GLY A 177 -0.42 -4.70 6.89
C GLY A 177 0.12 -4.53 5.47
N SER A 178 -0.76 -4.40 4.47
CA SER A 178 -0.39 -4.54 3.06
C SER A 178 0.46 -3.41 2.45
N VAL A 179 0.79 -2.36 3.21
CA VAL A 179 1.86 -1.40 2.86
C VAL A 179 3.09 -1.64 3.74
N ARG A 180 2.86 -1.78 5.06
CA ARG A 180 3.94 -1.88 6.05
C ARG A 180 4.75 -3.17 5.93
N LEU A 181 4.09 -4.31 5.71
CA LEU A 181 4.76 -5.61 5.56
C LEU A 181 5.66 -5.64 4.32
N PRO A 182 5.20 -5.28 3.11
CA PRO A 182 6.10 -5.15 1.96
C PRO A 182 7.26 -4.20 2.19
N ALA A 183 7.01 -3.04 2.81
CA ALA A 183 8.06 -2.08 3.10
C ALA A 183 9.14 -2.65 4.03
N SER A 184 8.74 -3.39 5.06
CA SER A 184 9.65 -4.11 5.95
C SER A 184 10.46 -5.18 5.22
N PHE A 185 9.85 -5.92 4.29
CA PHE A 185 10.53 -7.01 3.57
C PHE A 185 11.50 -6.50 2.52
N CYS A 186 11.17 -5.41 1.82
CA CYS A 186 12.05 -4.81 0.81
C CYS A 186 13.07 -3.81 1.40
N GLY A 187 12.96 -3.48 2.70
CA GLY A 187 13.84 -2.53 3.37
C GLY A 187 13.68 -1.12 2.83
N VAL A 188 12.43 -0.64 2.79
CA VAL A 188 11.99 0.69 2.33
C VAL A 188 11.00 1.28 3.34
N VAL A 189 10.62 2.55 3.20
CA VAL A 189 9.66 3.21 4.09
C VAL A 189 8.24 3.02 3.55
N GLY A 190 7.31 2.58 4.40
CA GLY A 190 5.90 2.42 4.04
C GLY A 190 4.99 2.94 5.13
N LEU A 191 4.06 3.82 4.77
CA LEU A 191 3.19 4.50 5.73
C LEU A 191 1.71 4.21 5.45
N LYS A 192 1.01 3.62 6.42
CA LYS A 192 -0.45 3.59 6.43
C LYS A 192 -0.98 4.76 7.28
N PRO A 193 -1.61 5.79 6.69
CA PRO A 193 -2.14 6.90 7.48
C PRO A 193 -3.36 6.47 8.31
N THR A 194 -3.85 7.39 9.14
CA THR A 194 -5.12 7.22 9.87
C THR A 194 -6.26 6.92 8.90
N TYR A 195 -7.17 6.02 9.28
CA TYR A 195 -8.35 5.72 8.47
C TYR A 195 -9.15 6.99 8.19
N GLY A 196 -9.47 7.25 6.92
CA GLY A 196 -10.16 8.46 6.47
C GLY A 196 -9.27 9.67 6.19
N ARG A 197 -7.93 9.58 6.40
CA ARG A 197 -6.98 10.66 6.07
C ARG A 197 -6.77 10.83 4.57
N VAL A 198 -6.74 9.72 3.83
CA VAL A 198 -6.69 9.67 2.36
C VAL A 198 -8.01 9.07 1.88
N SER A 199 -8.60 9.68 0.85
CA SER A 199 -9.86 9.18 0.28
C SER A 199 -9.71 7.77 -0.28
N ARG A 200 -10.75 6.97 -0.11
CA ARG A 200 -10.89 5.63 -0.69
C ARG A 200 -11.68 5.64 -2.00
N TYR A 201 -12.15 6.81 -2.47
CA TYR A 201 -12.81 6.91 -3.77
C TYR A 201 -11.84 6.54 -4.89
N GLY A 202 -12.20 5.51 -5.66
CA GLY A 202 -11.35 4.90 -6.70
C GLY A 202 -10.28 3.94 -6.17
N LEU A 203 -10.28 3.59 -4.88
CA LEU A 203 -9.62 2.37 -4.42
C LEU A 203 -10.58 1.19 -4.64
N ILE A 204 -10.12 0.15 -5.34
CA ILE A 204 -10.84 -1.12 -5.44
C ILE A 204 -10.91 -1.74 -4.04
N ALA A 205 -12.12 -1.81 -3.49
CA ALA A 205 -12.35 -2.16 -2.09
C ALA A 205 -12.10 -3.64 -1.81
N PHE A 206 -11.36 -3.91 -0.74
CA PHE A 206 -11.23 -5.21 -0.10
C PHE A 206 -12.02 -5.20 1.21
N GLY A 207 -11.47 -4.59 2.26
CA GLY A 207 -12.16 -4.36 3.54
C GLY A 207 -12.45 -2.88 3.71
N SER A 208 -13.64 -2.44 3.30
CA SER A 208 -14.06 -1.03 3.32
C SER A 208 -13.82 -0.29 4.65
N SER A 209 -13.93 -0.96 5.79
CA SER A 209 -13.70 -0.38 7.11
C SER A 209 -12.24 -0.40 7.56
N LEU A 210 -11.33 -0.91 6.74
CA LEU A 210 -9.93 -1.18 7.05
C LEU A 210 -8.98 -0.55 6.01
N ASP A 211 -9.37 -0.60 4.73
CA ASP A 211 -8.58 -0.16 3.58
C ASP A 211 -8.13 1.29 3.70
N GLN A 212 -6.85 1.52 3.43
CA GLN A 212 -6.30 2.87 3.36
C GLN A 212 -5.15 2.92 2.33
N ILE A 213 -5.19 3.90 1.42
CA ILE A 213 -4.07 4.20 0.52
C ILE A 213 -2.93 4.80 1.35
N GLY A 214 -1.69 4.41 1.05
CA GLY A 214 -0.50 4.90 1.73
C GLY A 214 0.73 4.93 0.81
N PRO A 215 1.69 5.85 1.06
CA PRO A 215 2.91 5.93 0.28
C PRO A 215 3.94 4.86 0.67
N ILE A 216 4.78 4.49 -0.30
CA ILE A 216 6.00 3.71 -0.11
C ILE A 216 7.15 4.44 -0.82
N THR A 217 8.25 4.67 -0.11
CA THR A 217 9.34 5.57 -0.52
C THR A 217 10.70 5.09 0.00
N LYS A 218 11.77 5.71 -0.50
CA LYS A 218 13.15 5.39 -0.10
C LYS A 218 13.45 5.88 1.33
N ASP A 219 12.86 7.00 1.72
CA ASP A 219 13.02 7.60 3.05
C ASP A 219 11.72 8.19 3.62
N VAL A 220 11.83 8.75 4.82
CA VAL A 220 10.72 9.31 5.61
C VAL A 220 10.27 10.68 5.10
N GLU A 221 11.16 11.53 4.59
CA GLU A 221 10.80 12.86 4.07
C GLU A 221 9.94 12.71 2.81
N ASP A 222 10.30 11.79 1.92
CA ASP A 222 9.54 11.45 0.73
C ASP A 222 8.16 10.87 1.05
N ALA A 223 8.06 10.04 2.10
CA ALA A 223 6.78 9.52 2.57
C ALA A 223 5.86 10.66 3.02
N ALA A 224 6.42 11.67 3.70
CA ALA A 224 5.70 12.87 4.12
C ALA A 224 5.27 13.74 2.93
N ILE A 225 6.14 13.92 1.91
CA ILE A 225 5.82 14.64 0.66
C ILE A 225 4.63 13.98 -0.03
N LEU A 226 4.69 12.66 -0.27
CA LEU A 226 3.59 11.95 -0.93
C LEU A 226 2.32 11.96 -0.09
N LEU A 227 2.41 11.76 1.23
CA LEU A 227 1.22 11.81 2.09
C LEU A 227 0.57 13.19 2.05
N ASN A 228 1.36 14.27 2.10
CA ASN A 228 0.86 15.64 1.97
C ASN A 228 0.07 15.82 0.66
N ALA A 229 0.58 15.29 -0.45
CA ALA A 229 -0.07 15.42 -1.76
C ALA A 229 -1.41 14.66 -1.85
N ILE A 230 -1.51 13.47 -1.23
CA ILE A 230 -2.70 12.61 -1.38
C ILE A 230 -3.72 12.77 -0.25
N ALA A 231 -3.35 13.34 0.89
CA ALA A 231 -4.21 13.47 2.06
C ALA A 231 -5.25 14.59 1.94
N GLY A 232 -6.32 14.48 2.73
CA GLY A 232 -7.35 15.53 2.88
C GLY A 232 -8.75 15.07 2.54
N HIS A 233 -9.72 15.85 3.00
CA HIS A 233 -11.14 15.55 2.83
C HIS A 233 -11.56 15.41 1.36
N ASP A 234 -12.42 14.45 1.06
CA ASP A 234 -13.01 14.24 -0.25
C ASP A 234 -14.53 14.09 -0.13
N PRO A 235 -15.34 14.98 -0.74
CA PRO A 235 -16.80 14.87 -0.69
C PRO A 235 -17.35 13.63 -1.40
N ARG A 236 -16.56 12.94 -2.23
CA ARG A 236 -16.94 11.68 -2.90
C ARG A 236 -16.80 10.46 -1.99
N ASP A 237 -16.13 10.60 -0.85
CA ASP A 237 -15.93 9.54 0.13
C ASP A 237 -16.53 9.95 1.49
N SER A 238 -17.69 9.39 1.82
CA SER A 238 -18.37 9.66 3.09
C SER A 238 -17.58 9.24 4.34
N THR A 239 -16.52 8.44 4.19
CA THR A 239 -15.63 8.05 5.29
C THR A 239 -14.37 8.90 5.40
N SER A 240 -14.15 9.79 4.41
CA SER A 240 -13.05 10.74 4.46
C SER A 240 -13.30 11.78 5.55
N VAL A 241 -12.37 11.88 6.50
CA VAL A 241 -12.52 12.77 7.65
C VAL A 241 -12.29 14.21 7.21
N ASN A 242 -13.27 15.07 7.51
CA ASN A 242 -13.14 16.51 7.28
C ASN A 242 -12.30 17.16 8.39
N ALA A 243 -10.98 16.97 8.29
CA ALA A 243 -10.00 17.59 9.16
C ALA A 243 -8.86 18.19 8.31
N PRO A 244 -8.27 19.31 8.74
CA PRO A 244 -7.09 19.88 8.08
C PRO A 244 -5.97 18.83 7.93
N VAL A 245 -5.22 18.92 6.83
CA VAL A 245 -4.02 18.13 6.60
C VAL A 245 -2.85 18.90 7.23
N PRO A 246 -2.16 18.34 8.24
CA PRO A 246 -0.91 18.92 8.74
C PRO A 246 0.13 18.99 7.63
N ASN A 247 1.06 19.94 7.71
CA ASN A 247 2.18 19.95 6.78
C ASN A 247 3.28 19.02 7.31
N TYR A 248 3.20 17.74 6.96
CA TYR A 248 4.11 16.72 7.50
C TYR A 248 5.59 17.01 7.20
N VAL A 249 5.89 17.62 6.04
CA VAL A 249 7.27 17.97 5.65
C VAL A 249 7.83 19.07 6.54
N ASP A 250 7.05 20.09 6.83
CA ASP A 250 7.45 21.16 7.75
C ASP A 250 7.56 20.63 9.19
N ASP A 251 6.63 19.76 9.62
CA ASP A 251 6.66 19.15 10.95
C ASP A 251 7.94 18.32 11.17
N ILE A 252 8.43 17.61 10.14
CA ILE A 252 9.72 16.91 10.20
C ILE A 252 10.89 17.91 10.37
N LYS A 253 10.89 18.99 9.60
CA LYS A 253 11.97 20.00 9.61
C LYS A 253 12.01 20.82 10.91
N GLN A 254 10.85 21.02 11.53
CA GLN A 254 10.70 21.82 12.75
C GLN A 254 10.75 20.97 14.04
N GLY A 255 10.79 19.64 13.93
CA GLY A 255 10.76 18.76 15.10
C GLY A 255 11.97 18.91 16.02
N ASP A 256 11.72 18.93 17.33
CA ASP A 256 12.75 19.01 18.39
C ASP A 256 13.43 17.66 18.69
N GLY A 257 13.39 16.72 17.74
CA GLY A 257 13.85 15.34 17.93
C GLY A 257 12.95 14.54 18.89
N LEU A 258 13.54 13.62 19.66
CA LEU A 258 12.80 12.68 20.51
C LEU A 258 12.86 13.02 22.01
N LYS A 259 13.44 14.17 22.38
CA LYS A 259 13.61 14.53 23.79
C LYS A 259 12.26 14.69 24.49
N GLY A 260 11.98 13.83 25.46
CA GLY A 260 10.75 13.86 26.23
C GLY A 260 9.54 13.21 25.54
N VAL A 261 9.74 12.62 24.35
CA VAL A 261 8.73 11.78 23.68
C VAL A 261 8.66 10.45 24.39
N LYS A 262 7.46 10.05 24.81
CA LYS A 262 7.20 8.74 25.44
C LYS A 262 6.93 7.69 24.37
N VAL A 263 7.84 6.73 24.26
CA VAL A 263 7.78 5.62 23.32
C VAL A 263 7.29 4.38 24.05
N GLY A 264 6.06 3.97 23.73
CA GLY A 264 5.45 2.75 24.23
C GLY A 264 6.01 1.49 23.57
N ILE A 265 6.33 0.49 24.39
CA ILE A 265 6.80 -0.83 23.96
C ILE A 265 5.75 -1.87 24.36
N PRO A 266 4.88 -2.32 23.43
CA PRO A 266 3.88 -3.33 23.72
C PRO A 266 4.53 -4.68 23.98
N GLN A 267 4.33 -5.23 25.18
CA GLN A 267 4.93 -6.50 25.58
C GLN A 267 4.48 -7.65 24.66
N GLU A 268 3.21 -7.65 24.25
CA GLU A 268 2.59 -8.68 23.42
C GLU A 268 3.14 -8.74 21.98
N TYR A 269 3.91 -7.74 21.56
CA TYR A 269 4.54 -7.72 20.23
C TYR A 269 5.92 -8.41 20.20
N PHE A 270 6.47 -8.80 21.34
CA PHE A 270 7.69 -9.62 21.42
C PHE A 270 7.33 -11.05 21.77
N THR A 271 6.91 -11.82 20.76
CA THR A 271 6.41 -13.19 20.92
C THR A 271 7.52 -14.24 20.90
N ASP A 272 7.29 -15.40 21.53
CA ASP A 272 8.24 -16.52 21.57
C ASP A 272 8.59 -17.10 20.18
N GLY A 273 7.71 -16.91 19.19
CA GLY A 273 7.89 -17.41 17.82
C GLY A 273 8.61 -16.45 16.86
N MET A 274 9.11 -15.32 17.36
CA MET A 274 9.83 -14.33 16.54
C MET A 274 11.24 -14.79 16.18
N GLU A 275 11.68 -14.48 14.96
CA GLU A 275 13.07 -14.71 14.56
C GLU A 275 14.03 -13.92 15.46
N PRO A 276 15.08 -14.56 16.03
CA PRO A 276 16.00 -13.88 16.96
C PRO A 276 16.67 -12.63 16.37
N GLY A 277 16.97 -12.65 15.06
CA GLY A 277 17.55 -11.51 14.36
C GLY A 277 16.62 -10.29 14.31
N VAL A 278 15.31 -10.52 14.16
CA VAL A 278 14.29 -9.46 14.19
C VAL A 278 14.18 -8.88 15.60
N ALA A 279 14.03 -9.74 16.62
CA ALA A 279 13.92 -9.32 18.00
C ALA A 279 15.14 -8.48 18.44
N GLN A 280 16.35 -8.93 18.09
CA GLN A 280 17.58 -8.21 18.40
C GLN A 280 17.66 -6.86 17.67
N THR A 281 17.33 -6.81 16.38
CA THR A 281 17.40 -5.57 15.59
C THR A 281 16.43 -4.52 16.11
N VAL A 282 15.21 -4.92 16.46
CA VAL A 282 14.21 -4.00 17.02
C VAL A 282 14.61 -3.52 18.41
N ARG A 283 15.17 -4.38 19.26
CA ARG A 283 15.69 -3.95 20.57
C ARG A 283 16.82 -2.93 20.42
N THR A 284 17.75 -3.16 19.49
CA THR A 284 18.79 -2.18 19.16
C THR A 284 18.19 -0.84 18.67
N ALA A 285 17.13 -0.88 17.86
CA ALA A 285 16.44 0.34 17.42
C ALA A 285 15.75 1.07 18.58
N ILE A 286 15.13 0.34 19.52
CA ILE A 286 14.53 0.89 20.75
C ILE A 286 15.60 1.57 21.62
N ASP A 287 16.75 0.91 21.83
CA ASP A 287 17.87 1.49 22.56
C ASP A 287 18.40 2.75 21.87
N HIS A 288 18.39 2.76 20.54
CA HIS A 288 18.76 3.95 19.77
C HIS A 288 17.76 5.10 19.97
N LEU A 289 16.45 4.85 20.01
CA LEU A 289 15.45 5.88 20.33
C LEU A 289 15.71 6.49 21.72
N ALA A 290 16.04 5.67 22.72
CA ALA A 290 16.42 6.16 24.05
C ALA A 290 17.69 7.02 24.00
N SER A 291 18.70 6.62 23.21
CA SER A 291 19.93 7.40 23.03
C SER A 291 19.68 8.79 22.40
N LEU A 292 18.59 8.93 21.64
CA LEU A 292 18.14 10.19 21.03
C LEU A 292 17.24 11.03 21.98
N GLY A 293 16.99 10.55 23.21
CA GLY A 293 16.27 11.30 24.25
C GLY A 293 14.82 10.86 24.50
N ALA A 294 14.35 9.80 23.86
CA ALA A 294 13.02 9.24 24.11
C ALA A 294 12.92 8.60 25.52
N GLU A 295 11.76 8.73 26.15
CA GLU A 295 11.40 7.98 27.36
C GLU A 295 10.75 6.66 26.97
N LEU A 296 11.39 5.53 27.30
CA LEU A 296 10.83 4.21 27.02
C LEU A 296 9.81 3.82 28.10
N VAL A 297 8.61 3.44 27.67
CA VAL A 297 7.51 3.05 28.56
C VAL A 297 6.99 1.69 28.12
N GLU A 298 7.01 0.69 28.99
CA GLU A 298 6.33 -0.58 28.71
C GLU A 298 4.81 -0.38 28.76
N VAL A 299 4.11 -0.90 27.76
CA VAL A 299 2.65 -0.88 27.67
C VAL A 299 2.12 -2.30 27.40
N SER A 300 0.84 -2.52 27.67
CA SER A 300 0.17 -3.80 27.43
C SER A 300 -1.03 -3.60 26.50
N LEU A 301 -1.12 -4.48 25.51
CA LEU A 301 -2.19 -4.61 24.53
C LEU A 301 -2.75 -6.05 24.59
N PRO A 302 -3.48 -6.42 25.67
CA PRO A 302 -3.77 -7.82 26.02
C PRO A 302 -4.63 -8.55 24.99
N ASN A 303 -5.41 -7.84 24.18
CA ASN A 303 -6.27 -8.44 23.16
C ASN A 303 -5.53 -8.68 21.83
N THR A 304 -4.23 -8.35 21.72
CA THR A 304 -3.41 -8.48 20.50
C THR A 304 -3.54 -9.83 19.81
N GLN A 305 -3.55 -10.92 20.58
CA GLN A 305 -3.68 -12.29 20.07
C GLN A 305 -4.97 -12.52 19.24
N TYR A 306 -6.00 -11.71 19.46
CA TYR A 306 -7.26 -11.78 18.72
C TYR A 306 -7.28 -10.90 17.46
N GLY A 307 -6.21 -10.14 17.20
CA GLY A 307 -6.10 -9.24 16.04
C GLY A 307 -6.26 -9.98 14.71
N ILE A 308 -5.48 -11.03 14.50
CA ILE A 308 -5.52 -11.85 13.27
C ILE A 308 -6.91 -12.48 13.05
N PRO A 309 -7.49 -13.25 13.99
CA PRO A 309 -8.79 -13.88 13.76
C PRO A 309 -9.92 -12.86 13.57
N ALA A 310 -9.93 -11.75 14.32
CA ALA A 310 -10.92 -10.70 14.13
C ALA A 310 -10.79 -10.03 12.75
N TYR A 311 -9.56 -9.73 12.33
CA TYR A 311 -9.26 -9.20 11.00
C TYR A 311 -9.76 -10.14 9.89
N TYR A 312 -9.43 -11.42 9.96
CA TYR A 312 -9.83 -12.37 8.92
C TYR A 312 -11.36 -12.46 8.79
N ILE A 313 -12.11 -12.45 9.88
CA ILE A 313 -13.58 -12.47 9.82
C ILE A 313 -14.12 -11.16 9.21
N VAL A 314 -13.67 -10.00 9.71
CA VAL A 314 -14.18 -8.70 9.25
C VAL A 314 -13.82 -8.46 7.77
N ALA A 315 -12.55 -8.64 7.41
CA ALA A 315 -12.07 -8.37 6.06
C ALA A 315 -12.72 -9.31 5.03
N THR A 316 -12.88 -10.60 5.33
CA THR A 316 -13.52 -11.54 4.40
C THR A 316 -15.02 -11.32 4.26
N ALA A 317 -15.72 -11.01 5.35
CA ALA A 317 -17.13 -10.63 5.30
C ALA A 317 -17.35 -9.41 4.40
N GLU A 318 -16.58 -8.34 4.60
CA GLU A 318 -16.66 -7.15 3.75
C GLU A 318 -16.27 -7.46 2.30
N ALA A 319 -15.24 -8.28 2.08
CA ALA A 319 -14.82 -8.72 0.74
C ALA A 319 -15.94 -9.44 -0.01
N SER A 320 -16.65 -10.36 0.64
CA SER A 320 -17.75 -11.10 -0.01
C SER A 320 -18.86 -10.18 -0.52
N ALA A 321 -19.11 -9.07 0.17
CA ALA A 321 -20.07 -8.07 -0.26
C ALA A 321 -19.46 -7.15 -1.34
N ASN A 322 -18.24 -6.65 -1.13
CA ASN A 322 -17.57 -5.72 -2.04
C ASN A 322 -17.34 -6.31 -3.43
N LEU A 323 -16.91 -7.59 -3.50
CA LEU A 323 -16.60 -8.31 -4.73
C LEU A 323 -17.83 -8.93 -5.42
N SER A 324 -19.03 -8.78 -4.84
CA SER A 324 -20.27 -9.26 -5.48
C SER A 324 -20.59 -8.55 -6.80
N ARG A 325 -20.04 -7.32 -7.00
CA ARG A 325 -20.25 -6.51 -8.20
C ARG A 325 -19.57 -7.03 -9.46
N TYR A 326 -18.61 -7.96 -9.32
CA TYR A 326 -17.86 -8.54 -10.43
C TYR A 326 -18.63 -9.76 -10.94
N ASP A 327 -19.48 -9.48 -11.93
CA ASP A 327 -20.51 -10.37 -12.48
C ASP A 327 -20.44 -10.51 -14.01
N GLY A 328 -19.50 -9.81 -14.66
CA GLY A 328 -19.34 -9.78 -16.12
C GLY A 328 -20.44 -9.04 -16.88
N VAL A 329 -21.34 -8.33 -16.20
CA VAL A 329 -22.46 -7.65 -16.86
C VAL A 329 -22.05 -6.26 -17.37
N ARG A 330 -21.41 -5.47 -16.50
CA ARG A 330 -21.10 -4.05 -16.78
C ARG A 330 -19.67 -3.83 -17.26
N PHE A 331 -18.72 -4.63 -16.79
CA PHE A 331 -17.29 -4.49 -17.07
C PHE A 331 -16.55 -5.76 -16.67
N GLY A 332 -15.29 -5.88 -17.13
CA GLY A 332 -14.42 -7.03 -16.85
C GLY A 332 -14.73 -8.24 -17.72
N LEU A 333 -14.15 -9.39 -17.32
CA LEU A 333 -14.34 -10.68 -17.96
C LEU A 333 -15.82 -11.09 -17.97
N ARG A 334 -16.27 -11.73 -19.04
CA ARG A 334 -17.59 -12.37 -19.13
C ARG A 334 -17.50 -13.72 -19.83
N HIS A 335 -18.03 -14.76 -19.19
CA HIS A 335 -18.30 -16.06 -19.78
C HIS A 335 -19.82 -16.21 -20.01
N ASP A 336 -20.24 -16.53 -21.24
CA ASP A 336 -21.65 -16.76 -21.56
C ASP A 336 -22.05 -18.19 -21.20
N GLY A 337 -22.73 -18.34 -20.06
CA GLY A 337 -23.21 -19.63 -19.55
C GLY A 337 -24.60 -20.03 -20.05
N GLY A 338 -25.15 -19.32 -21.04
CA GLY A 338 -26.48 -19.57 -21.63
C GLY A 338 -27.67 -19.08 -20.80
N ASP A 339 -27.53 -18.99 -19.48
CA ASP A 339 -28.47 -18.30 -18.58
C ASP A 339 -27.73 -17.36 -17.60
N MET A 340 -28.51 -16.56 -16.86
CA MET A 340 -27.99 -15.57 -15.93
C MET A 340 -27.16 -16.19 -14.80
N TRP A 341 -27.61 -17.30 -14.22
CA TRP A 341 -26.94 -17.93 -13.09
C TRP A 341 -25.64 -18.60 -13.51
N ASN A 342 -25.65 -19.32 -14.64
CA ASN A 342 -24.45 -19.93 -15.18
C ASN A 342 -23.43 -18.86 -15.62
N THR A 343 -23.89 -17.79 -16.27
CA THR A 343 -23.02 -16.64 -16.63
C THR A 343 -22.30 -16.09 -15.40
N TYR A 344 -23.00 -15.89 -14.28
CA TYR A 344 -22.38 -15.42 -13.04
C TYR A 344 -21.39 -16.43 -12.46
N ASN A 345 -21.81 -17.69 -12.35
CA ASN A 345 -20.99 -18.74 -11.75
C ASN A 345 -19.72 -18.98 -12.57
N GLU A 346 -19.83 -19.16 -13.88
CA GLU A 346 -18.70 -19.41 -14.77
C GLU A 346 -17.76 -18.21 -14.86
N THR A 347 -18.30 -16.98 -14.96
CA THR A 347 -17.47 -15.76 -14.98
C THR A 347 -16.65 -15.63 -13.71
N ARG A 348 -17.27 -15.82 -12.54
CA ARG A 348 -16.59 -15.69 -11.25
C ARG A 348 -15.62 -16.84 -11.00
N GLU A 349 -15.97 -18.05 -11.43
CA GLU A 349 -15.11 -19.22 -11.29
C GLU A 349 -13.84 -19.11 -12.14
N ALA A 350 -13.96 -18.60 -13.37
CA ALA A 350 -12.85 -18.37 -14.29
C ALA A 350 -12.04 -17.11 -13.95
N GLY A 351 -12.70 -16.07 -13.41
CA GLY A 351 -12.10 -14.77 -13.18
C GLY A 351 -11.33 -14.64 -11.87
N PHE A 352 -11.83 -15.24 -10.77
CA PHE A 352 -11.18 -15.15 -9.47
C PHE A 352 -10.21 -16.30 -9.19
N GLY A 353 -9.04 -15.97 -8.67
CA GLY A 353 -8.08 -16.94 -8.16
C GLY A 353 -8.50 -17.61 -6.85
N PRO A 354 -7.72 -18.61 -6.40
CA PRO A 354 -8.10 -19.48 -5.28
C PRO A 354 -8.23 -18.72 -3.96
N GLU A 355 -7.32 -17.81 -3.63
CA GLU A 355 -7.37 -17.06 -2.36
C GLU A 355 -8.58 -16.13 -2.29
N VAL A 356 -8.90 -15.45 -3.40
CA VAL A 356 -10.09 -14.59 -3.49
C VAL A 356 -11.36 -15.43 -3.31
N LYS A 357 -11.47 -16.58 -3.99
CA LYS A 357 -12.61 -17.49 -3.82
C LYS A 357 -12.73 -18.00 -2.39
N ARG A 358 -11.62 -18.40 -1.74
CA ARG A 358 -11.61 -18.81 -0.32
C ARG A 358 -12.16 -17.73 0.60
N ARG A 359 -11.71 -16.48 0.43
CA ARG A 359 -12.18 -15.35 1.24
C ARG A 359 -13.64 -15.00 0.99
N ILE A 360 -14.12 -15.07 -0.25
CA ILE A 360 -15.53 -14.86 -0.57
C ILE A 360 -16.39 -15.94 0.11
N MET A 361 -15.99 -17.21 0.07
CA MET A 361 -16.70 -18.30 0.72
C MET A 361 -16.77 -18.10 2.24
N LEU A 362 -15.63 -17.80 2.89
CA LEU A 362 -15.56 -17.57 4.33
C LEU A 362 -16.41 -16.35 4.75
N GLY A 363 -16.32 -15.26 3.99
CA GLY A 363 -17.10 -14.04 4.26
C GLY A 363 -18.61 -14.27 4.13
N THR A 364 -19.03 -14.97 3.08
CA THR A 364 -20.43 -15.32 2.86
C THR A 364 -20.96 -16.20 4.00
N TYR A 365 -20.15 -17.14 4.47
CA TYR A 365 -20.49 -17.96 5.65
C TYR A 365 -20.61 -17.11 6.92
N ALA A 366 -19.63 -16.24 7.20
CA ALA A 366 -19.62 -15.39 8.39
C ALA A 366 -20.79 -14.39 8.43
N LEU A 367 -21.36 -14.02 7.28
CA LEU A 367 -22.52 -13.15 7.16
C LEU A 367 -23.86 -13.90 7.07
N SER A 368 -23.84 -15.24 6.97
CA SER A 368 -25.05 -16.03 6.79
C SER A 368 -25.94 -16.03 8.04
N ALA A 369 -27.26 -16.16 7.82
CA ALA A 369 -28.24 -16.22 8.89
C ALA A 369 -27.94 -17.39 9.83
N GLY A 370 -27.93 -17.12 11.14
CA GLY A 370 -27.55 -18.08 12.19
C GLY A 370 -26.08 -18.04 12.59
N TYR A 371 -25.19 -17.54 11.74
CA TYR A 371 -23.75 -17.43 12.01
C TYR A 371 -23.26 -15.98 12.19
N TYR A 372 -24.03 -14.99 11.69
CA TYR A 372 -23.71 -13.56 11.80
C TYR A 372 -23.31 -13.12 13.21
N ASP A 373 -24.11 -13.47 14.23
CA ASP A 373 -23.87 -13.04 15.62
C ASP A 373 -22.61 -13.69 16.21
N ALA A 374 -22.37 -14.95 15.85
CA ALA A 374 -21.26 -15.75 16.37
C ALA A 374 -19.91 -15.39 15.74
N TYR A 375 -19.91 -14.95 14.49
CA TYR A 375 -18.69 -14.61 13.74
C TYR A 375 -18.55 -13.11 13.55
N TYR A 376 -19.32 -12.50 12.64
CA TYR A 376 -19.10 -11.11 12.23
C TYR A 376 -19.33 -10.11 13.38
N LEU A 377 -20.45 -10.24 14.11
CA LEU A 377 -20.72 -9.37 15.26
C LEU A 377 -19.69 -9.58 16.38
N GLN A 378 -19.27 -10.82 16.61
CA GLN A 378 -18.26 -11.13 17.62
C GLN A 378 -16.89 -10.54 17.26
N ALA A 379 -16.47 -10.62 16.00
CA ALA A 379 -15.24 -10.01 15.52
C ALA A 379 -15.27 -8.48 15.65
N GLN A 380 -16.42 -7.83 15.41
CA GLN A 380 -16.60 -6.39 15.61
C GLN A 380 -16.53 -5.99 17.10
N LYS A 381 -17.02 -6.83 18.01
CA LYS A 381 -16.85 -6.63 19.46
C LYS A 381 -15.36 -6.76 19.85
N VAL A 382 -14.66 -7.76 19.35
CA VAL A 382 -13.21 -7.92 19.56
C VAL A 382 -12.43 -6.72 19.01
N ARG A 383 -12.79 -6.21 17.83
CA ARG A 383 -12.22 -4.97 17.27
C ARG A 383 -12.38 -3.77 18.20
N THR A 384 -13.50 -3.69 18.93
CA THR A 384 -13.71 -2.67 19.96
C THR A 384 -12.77 -2.85 21.15
N LEU A 385 -12.51 -4.09 21.57
CA LEU A 385 -11.53 -4.37 22.63
C LEU A 385 -10.11 -4.00 22.20
N LEU A 386 -9.71 -4.39 20.99
CA LEU A 386 -8.43 -4.00 20.40
C LEU A 386 -8.28 -2.47 20.37
N ARG A 387 -9.31 -1.73 19.94
CA ARG A 387 -9.25 -0.26 19.96
C ARG A 387 -9.07 0.32 21.36
N ARG A 388 -9.76 -0.24 22.36
CA ARG A 388 -9.66 0.20 23.76
C ARG A 388 -8.26 -0.02 24.33
N ASP A 389 -7.58 -1.10 23.95
CA ASP A 389 -6.19 -1.33 24.36
C ASP A 389 -5.28 -0.19 23.87
N PHE A 390 -5.42 0.21 22.60
CA PHE A 390 -4.68 1.36 22.05
C PHE A 390 -5.07 2.68 22.73
N GLU A 391 -6.37 2.93 22.95
CA GLU A 391 -6.86 4.13 23.66
C GLU A 391 -6.21 4.26 25.05
N GLN A 392 -6.18 3.17 25.83
CA GLN A 392 -5.56 3.14 27.16
C GLN A 392 -4.04 3.26 27.13
N ALA A 393 -3.38 2.69 26.11
CA ALA A 393 -1.94 2.82 25.95
C ALA A 393 -1.55 4.27 25.64
N PHE A 394 -2.27 4.94 24.74
CA PHE A 394 -2.01 6.33 24.35
C PHE A 394 -2.29 7.37 25.46
N GLU A 395 -2.97 7.00 26.55
CA GLU A 395 -3.01 7.84 27.76
C GLU A 395 -1.62 7.97 28.44
N LYS A 396 -0.70 7.05 28.14
CA LYS A 396 0.61 6.95 28.80
C LYS A 396 1.78 7.30 27.89
N VAL A 397 1.60 7.18 26.58
CA VAL A 397 2.68 7.29 25.58
C VAL A 397 2.23 8.10 24.37
N ASP A 398 3.18 8.74 23.69
CA ASP A 398 2.91 9.57 22.51
C ASP A 398 2.91 8.72 21.23
N VAL A 399 3.79 7.72 21.18
CA VAL A 399 3.95 6.79 20.06
C VAL A 399 4.22 5.38 20.58
N MET A 400 4.05 4.38 19.73
CA MET A 400 4.45 3.00 20.03
C MET A 400 5.42 2.48 18.98
N VAL A 401 6.35 1.64 19.43
CA VAL A 401 7.34 0.99 18.57
C VAL A 401 7.18 -0.53 18.63
N SER A 402 7.30 -1.18 17.48
CA SER A 402 7.17 -2.62 17.36
C SER A 402 7.98 -3.15 16.17
N PRO A 403 8.30 -4.45 16.14
CA PRO A 403 8.58 -5.11 14.88
C PRO A 403 7.38 -4.96 13.94
N VAL A 404 7.64 -4.81 12.64
CA VAL A 404 6.58 -4.79 11.63
C VAL A 404 6.08 -6.20 11.32
N ALA A 405 7.00 -7.18 11.31
CA ALA A 405 6.73 -8.59 11.13
C ALA A 405 7.61 -9.40 12.10
N PRO A 406 7.18 -10.61 12.51
CA PRO A 406 7.97 -11.46 13.42
C PRO A 406 9.13 -12.19 12.73
N MET A 407 9.26 -12.03 11.41
CA MET A 407 10.23 -12.72 10.56
C MET A 407 10.71 -11.81 9.43
N THR A 408 11.84 -12.17 8.83
CA THR A 408 12.33 -11.58 7.59
C THR A 408 11.58 -12.13 6.36
N ALA A 409 11.89 -11.61 5.18
CA ALA A 409 11.28 -12.06 3.93
C ALA A 409 11.57 -13.54 3.69
N PHE A 410 10.51 -14.35 3.59
CA PHE A 410 10.61 -15.79 3.38
C PHE A 410 10.77 -16.15 1.90
N GLU A 411 11.22 -17.38 1.63
CA GLU A 411 11.39 -17.88 0.26
C GLU A 411 10.05 -17.99 -0.49
N ILE A 412 10.09 -17.74 -1.80
CA ILE A 412 8.94 -17.91 -2.68
C ILE A 412 8.46 -19.38 -2.61
N ASN A 413 7.15 -19.58 -2.56
CA ASN A 413 6.41 -20.82 -2.38
C ASN A 413 6.51 -21.46 -0.98
N ALA A 414 7.17 -20.83 -0.01
CA ALA A 414 7.35 -21.44 1.31
C ALA A 414 6.05 -21.51 2.14
N LYS A 415 5.06 -20.65 1.85
CA LYS A 415 3.86 -20.45 2.70
C LYS A 415 2.56 -20.27 1.90
N VAL A 416 2.49 -20.73 0.66
CA VAL A 416 1.31 -20.53 -0.21
C VAL A 416 0.13 -21.45 0.17
N ASP A 417 0.42 -22.55 0.88
CA ASP A 417 -0.55 -23.54 1.36
C ASP A 417 -0.95 -23.36 2.84
N ASP A 418 -0.31 -22.41 3.56
CA ASP A 418 -0.62 -22.02 4.95
C ASP A 418 -1.74 -20.97 4.98
#